data_AF-A0A7K4F7G8-F1
#
_entry.id   AF-A0A7K4F7G8-F1
#
_cell.length_a   1.000
_cell.length_b   1.000
_cell.length_c   1.000
_cell.angle_alpha   90.00
_cell.angle_beta   90.00
_cell.angle_gamma   90.00
#
_symmetry.space_group_name_H-M   'P 1'
#
loop_
_entity.id
_entity.type
_entity.pdbx_description
1 polymer ?
#
loop_
_entity_poly.entity_id
_entity_poly.type
_entity_poly.pdbx_seq_one_letter_code
_entity_poly.pdbx_strand_id
1 'polypeptide(L)'
;MEFPDETFQEIIEGKTKLLVPKKSLTDKVPPKKPAFFNPKAKLNRDFSIIAYAAFLKNFHAPKIFLEGLAGIGARGLRVANELQVDSVVINDLNPSALKMAEHSANLNKLENIEFSEKEVCRFLSKYSKKGERGSIVDIDPFGSPAAFFDCGIRATMHGGILSTAATDLQVLNGLFQDACKRKYGGIPVRTEYGNEIAIRLILGCLRSVGARLGVTTIPLFVESDMHYYRTFVKILNRPDQQNNLGYIIHCKNCGHRKISLESEHTCELCKLKANSAGPLWVGKIFDKEFIQNMLFEIPNLEIDKNCEKTLCKCLLESEMPATYFTVDEIASKMKASPPKLENAISNLQKNNFVSSVTSFNPTGFRTNANIKEIIKVFQAIQ
;
A
#
# COMPACT_ATOMS: atom_id res chain seq x y z
N MET A 1 -24.78 -21.42 -16.59
CA MET A 1 -24.73 -22.28 -15.39
C MET A 1 -25.55 -21.55 -14.35
N GLU A 2 -26.71 -22.08 -13.99
CA GLU A 2 -27.52 -21.50 -12.91
C GLU A 2 -26.76 -21.75 -11.61
N PHE A 3 -26.27 -20.68 -10.99
CA PHE A 3 -25.76 -20.77 -9.63
C PHE A 3 -26.95 -21.10 -8.72
N PRO A 4 -26.86 -22.08 -7.79
CA PRO A 4 -27.92 -22.30 -6.82
C PRO A 4 -28.15 -21.00 -6.04
N ASP A 5 -29.36 -20.45 -6.17
CA ASP A 5 -29.74 -19.12 -5.66
C ASP A 5 -29.44 -18.97 -4.14
N GLU A 6 -29.42 -20.08 -3.41
CA GLU A 6 -29.14 -20.11 -1.97
C GLU A 6 -27.66 -19.88 -1.58
N THR A 7 -26.72 -19.96 -2.52
CA THR A 7 -25.26 -19.96 -2.22
C THR A 7 -24.57 -18.60 -2.43
N PHE A 8 -25.18 -17.71 -3.19
CA PHE A 8 -24.62 -16.41 -3.55
C PHE A 8 -25.58 -15.28 -3.18
N GLN A 9 -25.06 -14.06 -3.18
CA GLN A 9 -25.84 -12.87 -2.90
C GLN A 9 -25.30 -11.71 -3.74
N GLU A 10 -26.19 -10.90 -4.28
CA GLU A 10 -25.83 -9.62 -4.88
C GLU A 10 -25.61 -8.58 -3.79
N ILE A 11 -24.52 -7.83 -3.92
CA ILE A 11 -24.23 -6.63 -3.12
C ILE A 11 -23.89 -5.47 -4.05
N ILE A 12 -23.87 -4.26 -3.51
CA ILE A 12 -23.36 -3.08 -4.19
C ILE A 12 -22.11 -2.60 -3.45
N GLU A 13 -21.02 -2.43 -4.18
CA GLU A 13 -19.82 -1.75 -3.67
C GLU A 13 -19.43 -0.60 -4.61
N GLY A 14 -19.41 0.62 -4.08
CA GLY A 14 -19.36 1.81 -4.93
C GLY A 14 -20.62 1.87 -5.79
N LYS A 15 -20.45 1.98 -7.11
CA LYS A 15 -21.57 1.94 -8.08
C LYS A 15 -21.77 0.56 -8.71
N THR A 16 -21.03 -0.44 -8.24
CA THR A 16 -20.87 -1.71 -8.94
C THR A 16 -21.61 -2.83 -8.22
N LYS A 17 -22.51 -3.51 -8.95
CA LYS A 17 -23.18 -4.72 -8.47
C LYS A 17 -22.22 -5.90 -8.53
N LEU A 18 -22.11 -6.65 -7.44
CA LEU A 18 -21.20 -7.80 -7.33
C LEU A 18 -21.99 -9.02 -6.87
N LEU A 19 -21.81 -10.15 -7.56
CA LEU A 19 -22.22 -11.46 -7.08
C LEU A 19 -21.14 -12.01 -6.15
N VAL A 20 -21.48 -12.28 -4.89
CA VAL A 20 -20.53 -12.75 -3.87
C VAL A 20 -21.03 -14.03 -3.20
N PRO A 21 -20.15 -14.89 -2.66
CA PRO A 21 -20.61 -16.02 -1.86
C PRO A 21 -21.27 -15.50 -0.57
N LYS A 22 -22.49 -15.93 -0.27
CA LYS A 22 -23.27 -15.43 0.88
C LYS A 22 -22.51 -15.54 2.21
N LYS A 23 -21.78 -16.64 2.39
CA LYS A 23 -20.91 -16.88 3.56
C LYS A 23 -19.79 -15.85 3.73
N SER A 24 -19.36 -15.18 2.66
CA SER A 24 -18.35 -14.11 2.74
C SER A 24 -18.84 -12.90 3.54
N LEU A 25 -20.16 -12.72 3.66
CA LEU A 25 -20.79 -11.61 4.37
C LEU A 25 -21.06 -11.94 5.84
N THR A 26 -21.23 -13.23 6.17
CA THR A 26 -21.57 -13.69 7.52
C THR A 26 -20.37 -14.21 8.30
N ASP A 27 -19.42 -14.85 7.62
CA ASP A 27 -18.33 -15.56 8.27
C ASP A 27 -17.22 -14.60 8.69
N LYS A 28 -16.65 -14.83 9.88
CA LYS A 28 -15.53 -14.03 10.39
C LYS A 28 -14.30 -14.09 9.48
N VAL A 29 -14.06 -15.26 8.88
CA VAL A 29 -13.01 -15.52 7.89
C VAL A 29 -13.70 -15.91 6.59
N PRO A 30 -13.58 -15.10 5.52
CA PRO A 30 -14.27 -15.40 4.28
C PRO A 30 -13.81 -16.72 3.68
N PRO A 31 -14.73 -17.52 3.11
CA PRO A 31 -14.39 -18.81 2.54
C PRO A 31 -13.56 -18.63 1.26
N LYS A 32 -12.66 -19.59 0.99
CA LYS A 32 -11.93 -19.65 -0.29
C LYS A 32 -12.69 -20.42 -1.38
N LYS A 33 -13.71 -21.18 -0.99
CA LYS A 33 -14.57 -21.96 -1.87
C LYS A 33 -16.03 -21.48 -1.73
N PRO A 34 -16.79 -21.34 -2.82
CA PRO A 34 -16.37 -21.57 -4.21
C PRO A 34 -15.43 -20.49 -4.75
N ALA A 35 -15.47 -19.27 -4.20
CA ALA A 35 -14.58 -18.17 -4.53
C ALA A 35 -14.30 -17.33 -3.27
N PHE A 36 -13.22 -16.56 -3.27
CA PHE A 36 -12.89 -15.65 -2.16
C PHE A 36 -13.39 -14.24 -2.42
N PHE A 37 -14.05 -13.66 -1.41
CA PHE A 37 -14.36 -12.24 -1.36
C PHE A 37 -14.26 -11.77 0.09
N ASN A 38 -13.54 -10.68 0.35
CA ASN A 38 -13.49 -10.09 1.68
C ASN A 38 -14.20 -8.72 1.67
N PRO A 39 -15.37 -8.59 2.33
CA PRO A 39 -16.08 -7.31 2.43
C PRO A 39 -15.28 -6.28 3.24
N LYS A 40 -14.42 -6.72 4.18
CA LYS A 40 -13.56 -5.81 4.96
C LYS A 40 -12.48 -5.12 4.12
N ALA A 41 -12.18 -5.66 2.94
CA ALA A 41 -11.26 -5.04 1.99
C ALA A 41 -11.94 -3.96 1.11
N LYS A 42 -13.17 -3.53 1.43
CA LYS A 42 -13.84 -2.42 0.73
C LYS A 42 -12.97 -1.15 0.74
N LEU A 43 -12.42 -0.77 1.90
CA LEU A 43 -11.62 0.46 2.03
C LEU A 43 -10.37 0.40 1.14
N ASN A 44 -9.71 -0.74 1.08
CA ASN A 44 -8.60 -1.00 0.15
C ASN A 44 -9.00 -0.76 -1.32
N ARG A 45 -10.16 -1.30 -1.72
CA ARG A 45 -10.67 -1.16 -3.08
C ARG A 45 -11.05 0.30 -3.36
N ASP A 46 -11.65 1.01 -2.41
CA ASP A 46 -11.94 2.44 -2.53
C ASP A 46 -10.65 3.25 -2.76
N PHE A 47 -9.59 3.04 -1.98
CA PHE A 47 -8.29 3.69 -2.23
C PHE A 47 -7.73 3.37 -3.62
N SER A 48 -7.92 2.13 -4.09
CA SER A 48 -7.49 1.73 -5.42
C SER A 48 -8.25 2.51 -6.51
N ILE A 49 -9.58 2.61 -6.40
CA ILE A 49 -10.40 3.39 -7.35
C ILE A 49 -10.00 4.87 -7.33
N ILE A 50 -9.79 5.47 -6.16
CA ILE A 50 -9.34 6.87 -6.05
C ILE A 50 -7.97 7.07 -6.70
N ALA A 51 -7.01 6.20 -6.42
CA ALA A 51 -5.66 6.29 -6.99
C ALA A 51 -5.69 6.14 -8.53
N TYR A 52 -6.50 5.22 -9.04
CA TYR A 52 -6.65 5.01 -10.48
C TYR A 52 -7.36 6.18 -11.15
N ALA A 53 -8.42 6.73 -10.55
CA ALA A 53 -9.08 7.94 -11.06
C ALA A 53 -8.10 9.12 -11.19
N ALA A 54 -7.33 9.38 -10.12
CA ALA A 54 -6.35 10.46 -10.08
C ALA A 54 -5.25 10.29 -11.14
N PHE A 55 -4.81 9.06 -11.36
CA PHE A 55 -3.84 8.74 -12.40
C PHE A 55 -4.41 8.94 -13.81
N LEU A 56 -5.59 8.38 -14.09
CA LEU A 56 -6.18 8.35 -15.44
C LEU A 56 -6.57 9.74 -15.95
N LYS A 57 -6.81 10.71 -15.06
CA LYS A 57 -7.16 12.09 -15.43
C LYS A 57 -6.08 12.79 -16.26
N ASN A 58 -4.82 12.56 -15.92
CA ASN A 58 -3.66 13.19 -16.57
C ASN A 58 -2.87 12.17 -17.43
N PHE A 59 -3.47 11.03 -17.76
CA PHE A 59 -2.84 9.97 -18.53
C PHE A 59 -3.35 9.96 -19.98
N HIS A 60 -2.43 10.18 -20.93
CA HIS A 60 -2.74 10.40 -22.35
C HIS A 60 -2.30 9.23 -23.26
N ALA A 61 -2.16 8.03 -22.70
CA ALA A 61 -1.88 6.80 -23.43
C ALA A 61 -3.00 5.78 -23.18
N PRO A 62 -3.03 4.64 -23.90
CA PRO A 62 -4.09 3.63 -23.73
C PRO A 62 -4.29 3.23 -22.27
N LYS A 63 -5.54 3.30 -21.81
CA LYS A 63 -5.97 3.09 -20.43
C LYS A 63 -6.36 1.62 -20.24
N ILE A 64 -5.34 0.77 -20.14
CA ILE A 64 -5.48 -0.68 -20.00
C ILE A 64 -5.26 -1.08 -18.54
N PHE A 65 -6.27 -1.69 -17.92
CA PHE A 65 -6.19 -2.22 -16.56
C PHE A 65 -6.00 -3.74 -16.57
N LEU A 66 -4.96 -4.22 -15.88
CA LEU A 66 -4.67 -5.64 -15.75
C LEU A 66 -4.74 -6.06 -14.26
N GLU A 67 -5.68 -6.92 -13.92
CA GLU A 67 -5.80 -7.50 -12.57
C GLU A 67 -5.22 -8.91 -12.54
N GLY A 68 -4.15 -9.12 -11.77
CA GLY A 68 -3.44 -10.40 -11.76
C GLY A 68 -4.10 -11.51 -10.94
N LEU A 69 -4.66 -11.18 -9.76
CA LEU A 69 -5.29 -12.12 -8.82
C LEU A 69 -6.62 -11.53 -8.33
N ALA A 70 -7.69 -11.77 -9.08
CA ALA A 70 -8.92 -11.00 -8.94
C ALA A 70 -9.89 -11.49 -7.85
N GLY A 71 -9.78 -12.75 -7.42
CA GLY A 71 -10.89 -13.41 -6.73
C GLY A 71 -12.16 -13.30 -7.57
N ILE A 72 -13.22 -12.72 -7.02
CA ILE A 72 -14.48 -12.47 -7.75
C ILE A 72 -14.44 -11.25 -8.71
N GLY A 73 -13.29 -10.61 -8.91
CA GLY A 73 -13.17 -9.44 -9.80
C GLY A 73 -13.64 -8.12 -9.22
N ALA A 74 -13.84 -8.01 -7.90
CA ALA A 74 -14.43 -6.83 -7.28
C ALA A 74 -13.67 -5.53 -7.61
N ARG A 75 -12.34 -5.55 -7.77
CA ARG A 75 -11.58 -4.35 -8.14
C ARG A 75 -11.66 -4.07 -9.63
N GLY A 76 -11.39 -5.05 -10.50
CA GLY A 76 -11.47 -4.86 -11.96
C GLY A 76 -12.87 -4.46 -12.44
N LEU A 77 -13.93 -5.05 -11.86
CA LEU A 77 -15.32 -4.68 -12.16
C LEU A 77 -15.62 -3.23 -11.77
N ARG A 78 -15.14 -2.79 -10.60
CA ARG A 78 -15.27 -1.39 -10.18
C ARG A 78 -14.47 -0.46 -11.07
N VAL A 79 -13.27 -0.86 -11.52
CA VAL A 79 -12.50 -0.06 -12.49
C VAL A 79 -13.26 0.09 -13.81
N ALA A 80 -13.79 -1.00 -14.36
CA ALA A 80 -14.56 -0.98 -15.60
C ALA A 80 -15.85 -0.15 -15.50
N ASN A 81 -16.53 -0.20 -14.35
CA ASN A 81 -17.82 0.44 -14.15
C ASN A 81 -17.72 1.91 -13.68
N GLU A 82 -16.72 2.23 -12.86
CA GLU A 82 -16.61 3.52 -12.18
C GLU A 82 -15.62 4.48 -12.87
N LEU A 83 -14.71 3.98 -13.72
CA LEU A 83 -13.64 4.77 -14.33
C LEU A 83 -13.67 4.70 -15.86
N GLN A 84 -13.14 5.74 -16.51
CA GLN A 84 -12.99 5.76 -17.97
C GLN A 84 -11.68 5.05 -18.38
N VAL A 85 -11.81 3.77 -18.74
CA VAL A 85 -10.72 2.91 -19.21
C VAL A 85 -11.05 2.31 -20.58
N ASP A 86 -10.03 2.04 -21.39
CA ASP A 86 -10.20 1.49 -22.74
C ASP A 86 -10.43 -0.02 -22.69
N SER A 87 -9.78 -0.72 -21.76
CA SER A 87 -9.90 -2.17 -21.58
C SER A 87 -9.55 -2.59 -20.16
N VAL A 88 -10.28 -3.58 -19.65
CA VAL A 88 -10.05 -4.25 -18.37
C VAL A 88 -9.85 -5.72 -18.62
N VAL A 89 -8.79 -6.31 -18.06
CA VAL A 89 -8.58 -7.76 -18.10
C VAL A 89 -8.47 -8.29 -16.68
N ILE A 90 -9.44 -9.13 -16.30
CA ILE A 90 -9.52 -9.76 -15.00
C ILE A 90 -8.95 -11.18 -15.09
N ASN A 91 -7.89 -11.45 -14.33
CA ASN A 91 -7.28 -12.77 -14.26
C ASN A 91 -7.43 -13.41 -12.87
N ASP A 92 -7.78 -14.69 -12.86
CA ASP A 92 -7.72 -15.53 -11.66
C ASP A 92 -7.50 -17.00 -12.04
N LEU A 93 -6.93 -17.80 -11.15
CA LEU A 93 -6.79 -19.25 -11.35
C LEU A 93 -8.08 -20.01 -11.01
N ASN A 94 -9.02 -19.39 -10.31
CA ASN A 94 -10.26 -20.02 -9.90
C ASN A 94 -11.37 -19.79 -10.94
N PRO A 95 -11.77 -20.80 -11.73
CA PRO A 95 -12.82 -20.66 -12.73
C PRO A 95 -14.19 -20.33 -12.13
N SER A 96 -14.45 -20.72 -10.88
CA SER A 96 -15.71 -20.35 -10.21
C SER A 96 -15.75 -18.86 -9.91
N ALA A 97 -14.61 -18.28 -9.53
CA ALA A 97 -14.51 -16.85 -9.26
C ALA A 97 -14.62 -16.02 -10.54
N LEU A 98 -14.01 -16.48 -11.64
CA LEU A 98 -14.16 -15.86 -12.96
C LEU A 98 -15.61 -15.89 -13.46
N LYS A 99 -16.33 -17.01 -13.32
CA LYS A 99 -17.76 -17.08 -13.68
C LYS A 99 -18.62 -16.09 -12.88
N MET A 100 -18.29 -15.87 -11.61
CA MET A 100 -18.97 -14.86 -10.79
C MET A 100 -18.63 -13.44 -11.25
N ALA A 101 -17.38 -13.20 -11.65
CA ALA A 101 -16.94 -11.93 -12.20
C ALA A 101 -17.62 -11.64 -13.54
N GLU A 102 -17.73 -12.63 -14.44
CA GLU A 102 -18.48 -12.56 -15.70
C GLU A 102 -19.96 -12.24 -15.46
N HIS A 103 -20.60 -12.93 -14.51
CA HIS A 103 -21.98 -12.64 -14.14
C HIS A 103 -22.13 -11.20 -13.62
N SER A 104 -21.23 -10.76 -12.75
CA SER A 104 -21.23 -9.39 -12.24
C SER A 104 -21.00 -8.37 -13.35
N ALA A 105 -20.13 -8.65 -14.33
CA ALA A 105 -19.95 -7.78 -15.49
C ALA A 105 -21.25 -7.63 -16.31
N ASN A 106 -21.99 -8.72 -16.52
CA ASN A 106 -23.28 -8.70 -17.19
C ASN A 106 -24.33 -7.89 -16.39
N LEU A 107 -24.37 -8.01 -15.06
CA LEU A 107 -25.25 -7.22 -14.20
C LEU A 107 -25.03 -5.70 -14.33
N ASN A 108 -23.79 -5.29 -14.61
CA ASN A 108 -23.41 -3.89 -14.79
C ASN A 108 -23.32 -3.48 -16.27
N LYS A 109 -23.63 -4.38 -17.22
CA LYS A 109 -23.60 -4.15 -18.67
C LYS A 109 -22.23 -3.67 -19.19
N LEU A 110 -21.16 -4.29 -18.69
CA LEU A 110 -19.79 -3.95 -19.07
C LEU A 110 -19.39 -4.62 -20.38
N GLU A 111 -18.83 -3.85 -21.33
CA GLU A 111 -18.46 -4.34 -22.67
C GLU A 111 -16.95 -4.37 -22.91
N ASN A 112 -16.17 -3.52 -22.22
CA ASN A 112 -14.73 -3.37 -22.38
C ASN A 112 -13.91 -4.26 -21.42
N ILE A 113 -14.41 -5.47 -21.14
CA ILE A 113 -13.85 -6.36 -20.12
C ILE A 113 -13.61 -7.78 -20.66
N GLU A 114 -12.43 -8.32 -20.35
CA GLU A 114 -12.03 -9.69 -20.69
C GLU A 114 -11.65 -10.48 -19.43
N PHE A 115 -11.79 -11.80 -19.50
CA PHE A 115 -11.48 -12.72 -18.41
C PHE A 115 -10.38 -13.71 -18.84
N SER A 116 -9.45 -14.00 -17.94
CA SER A 116 -8.33 -14.91 -18.19
C SER A 116 -8.16 -15.90 -17.04
N GLU A 117 -8.13 -17.20 -17.38
CA GLU A 117 -7.79 -18.28 -16.43
C GLU A 117 -6.32 -18.68 -16.59
N LYS A 118 -5.41 -17.92 -15.96
CA LYS A 118 -3.97 -18.20 -16.01
C LYS A 118 -3.31 -17.95 -14.67
N GLU A 119 -2.20 -18.65 -14.45
CA GLU A 119 -1.25 -18.26 -13.42
C GLU A 119 -0.75 -16.83 -13.68
N VAL A 120 -0.62 -16.03 -12.63
CA VAL A 120 -0.44 -14.57 -12.73
C VAL A 120 0.82 -14.16 -13.51
N CYS A 121 1.95 -14.83 -13.33
CA CYS A 121 3.16 -14.53 -14.13
C CYS A 121 2.95 -14.89 -15.61
N ARG A 122 2.28 -16.02 -15.90
CA ARG A 122 1.93 -16.40 -17.28
C ARG A 122 0.96 -15.40 -17.91
N PHE A 123 -0.03 -14.93 -17.16
CA PHE A 123 -0.94 -13.87 -17.58
C PHE A 123 -0.19 -12.59 -17.93
N LEU A 124 0.55 -12.03 -16.97
CA LEU A 124 1.27 -10.76 -17.12
C LEU A 124 2.36 -10.82 -18.19
N SER A 125 2.97 -12.00 -18.42
CA SER A 125 3.96 -12.17 -19.50
C SER A 125 3.42 -11.87 -20.89
N LYS A 126 2.11 -12.07 -21.13
CA LYS A 126 1.45 -11.72 -22.39
C LYS A 126 1.50 -10.22 -22.66
N TYR A 127 1.50 -9.40 -21.61
CA TYR A 127 1.49 -7.95 -21.69
C TYR A 127 2.88 -7.35 -21.52
N SER A 128 3.96 -8.13 -21.71
CA SER A 128 5.33 -7.64 -21.55
C SER A 128 5.87 -6.87 -22.77
N LYS A 129 5.22 -7.01 -23.93
CA LYS A 129 5.61 -6.37 -25.19
C LYS A 129 5.19 -4.90 -25.23
N LYS A 130 6.01 -4.08 -25.90
CA LYS A 130 5.69 -2.66 -26.14
C LYS A 130 4.37 -2.55 -26.92
N GLY A 131 3.46 -1.71 -26.46
CA GLY A 131 2.14 -1.51 -27.07
C GLY A 131 1.02 -2.33 -26.43
N GLU A 132 1.33 -3.43 -25.75
CA GLU A 132 0.34 -4.30 -25.08
C GLU A 132 0.30 -4.09 -23.57
N ARG A 133 1.34 -3.48 -22.98
CA ARG A 133 1.46 -3.25 -21.53
C ARG A 133 0.25 -2.52 -20.93
N GLY A 134 -0.07 -2.86 -19.68
CA GLY A 134 -1.09 -2.17 -18.89
C GLY A 134 -0.65 -0.77 -18.45
N SER A 135 -1.58 0.19 -18.46
CA SER A 135 -1.38 1.50 -17.83
C SER A 135 -1.51 1.39 -16.32
N ILE A 136 -2.32 0.45 -15.85
CA ILE A 136 -2.46 0.07 -14.45
C ILE A 136 -2.35 -1.45 -14.38
N VAL A 137 -1.44 -1.94 -13.53
CA VAL A 137 -1.29 -3.37 -13.22
C VAL A 137 -1.49 -3.56 -11.73
N ASP A 138 -2.33 -4.52 -11.36
CA ASP A 138 -2.69 -4.79 -9.97
C ASP A 138 -2.31 -6.21 -9.56
N ILE A 139 -1.59 -6.32 -8.44
CA ILE A 139 -1.17 -7.60 -7.85
C ILE A 139 -1.64 -7.65 -6.39
N ASP A 140 -2.64 -8.47 -6.11
CA ASP A 140 -3.25 -8.60 -4.78
C ASP A 140 -3.37 -10.07 -4.34
N PRO A 141 -2.24 -10.71 -3.97
CA PRO A 141 -2.23 -12.11 -3.59
C PRO A 141 -2.56 -12.33 -2.13
N PHE A 142 -2.88 -13.58 -1.80
CA PHE A 142 -2.74 -14.06 -0.43
C PHE A 142 -1.26 -14.17 -0.05
N GLY A 143 -0.87 -13.47 1.01
CA GLY A 143 0.50 -13.43 1.50
C GLY A 143 1.35 -12.34 0.84
N SER A 144 2.46 -12.76 0.23
CA SER A 144 3.49 -11.84 -0.27
C SER A 144 3.32 -11.57 -1.78
N PRO A 145 3.45 -10.31 -2.24
CA PRO A 145 3.48 -9.99 -3.66
C PRO A 145 4.87 -10.12 -4.29
N ALA A 146 5.93 -10.36 -3.50
CA ALA A 146 7.31 -10.30 -3.97
C ALA A 146 7.61 -11.26 -5.13
N ALA A 147 6.94 -12.41 -5.18
CA ALA A 147 7.09 -13.40 -6.25
C ALA A 147 6.62 -12.89 -7.63
N PHE A 148 5.81 -11.83 -7.67
CA PHE A 148 5.16 -11.32 -8.87
C PHE A 148 5.71 -9.95 -9.30
N PHE A 149 6.70 -9.40 -8.61
CA PHE A 149 7.24 -8.08 -8.92
C PHE A 149 7.88 -8.01 -10.31
N ASP A 150 8.63 -9.04 -10.74
CA ASP A 150 9.29 -9.04 -12.05
C ASP A 150 8.27 -8.98 -13.20
N CYS A 151 7.28 -9.88 -13.18
CA CYS A 151 6.26 -9.94 -14.22
C CYS A 151 5.32 -8.72 -14.16
N GLY A 152 4.99 -8.21 -12.96
CA GLY A 152 4.25 -6.96 -12.77
C GLY A 152 4.93 -5.78 -13.43
N ILE A 153 6.21 -5.55 -13.10
CA ILE A 153 7.00 -4.46 -13.67
C ILE A 153 7.07 -4.55 -15.20
N ARG A 154 7.31 -5.75 -15.75
CA ARG A 154 7.40 -5.94 -17.21
C ARG A 154 6.07 -5.70 -17.92
N ALA A 155 4.96 -5.99 -17.26
CA ALA A 155 3.61 -5.78 -17.79
C ALA A 155 3.14 -4.34 -17.68
N THR A 156 3.77 -3.49 -16.87
CA THR A 156 3.42 -2.07 -16.75
C THR A 156 4.13 -1.21 -17.80
N MET A 157 3.39 -0.33 -18.46
CA MET A 157 3.95 0.57 -19.46
C MET A 157 4.77 1.70 -18.83
N HIS A 158 5.54 2.41 -19.66
CA HIS A 158 6.27 3.59 -19.21
C HIS A 158 5.27 4.66 -18.73
N GLY A 159 5.48 5.17 -17.52
CA GLY A 159 4.58 6.12 -16.88
C GLY A 159 3.34 5.49 -16.24
N GLY A 160 3.13 4.18 -16.40
CA GLY A 160 2.01 3.45 -15.79
C GLY A 160 2.18 3.21 -14.29
N ILE A 161 1.12 2.73 -13.65
CA ILE A 161 1.10 2.38 -12.22
C ILE A 161 1.13 0.86 -12.04
N LEU A 162 1.99 0.41 -11.13
CA LEU A 162 1.93 -0.93 -10.54
C LEU A 162 1.46 -0.79 -9.10
N SER A 163 0.32 -1.39 -8.78
CA SER A 163 -0.19 -1.49 -7.43
C SER A 163 0.02 -2.91 -6.87
N THR A 164 0.43 -3.00 -5.62
CA THR A 164 0.66 -4.30 -4.96
C THR A 164 0.09 -4.31 -3.54
N ALA A 165 -0.45 -5.45 -3.12
CA ALA A 165 -0.84 -5.69 -1.73
C ALA A 165 0.00 -6.80 -1.09
N ALA A 166 0.30 -6.65 0.19
CA ALA A 166 0.88 -7.68 1.02
C ALA A 166 0.00 -7.94 2.24
N THR A 167 -0.30 -9.21 2.49
CA THR A 167 -1.10 -9.66 3.64
C THR A 167 -0.30 -10.56 4.59
N ASP A 168 0.99 -10.80 4.34
CA ASP A 168 1.89 -11.52 5.25
C ASP A 168 2.49 -10.63 6.35
N LEU A 169 1.63 -9.87 7.05
CA LEU A 169 2.02 -8.85 8.04
C LEU A 169 2.95 -9.39 9.13
N GLN A 170 2.76 -10.63 9.58
CA GLN A 170 3.63 -11.23 10.60
C GLN A 170 5.09 -11.35 10.14
N VAL A 171 5.30 -11.63 8.85
CA VAL A 171 6.64 -11.69 8.26
C VAL A 171 7.24 -10.29 8.23
N LEU A 172 6.50 -9.32 7.68
CA LEU A 172 6.95 -7.94 7.49
C LEU A 172 7.16 -7.17 8.81
N ASN A 173 6.38 -7.47 9.86
CA ASN A 173 6.57 -6.90 11.20
C ASN A 173 7.60 -7.65 12.05
N GLY A 174 8.35 -8.59 11.47
CA GLY A 174 9.49 -9.23 12.12
C GLY A 174 9.15 -10.34 13.12
N LEU A 175 7.99 -11.01 12.99
CA LEU A 175 7.77 -12.29 13.65
C LEU A 175 8.72 -13.36 13.10
N PHE A 176 8.89 -13.37 11.76
CA PHE A 176 9.72 -14.32 11.03
C PHE A 176 10.76 -13.59 10.16
N GLN A 177 11.84 -13.11 10.78
CA GLN A 177 12.85 -12.28 10.12
C GLN A 177 13.53 -12.97 8.92
N ASP A 178 13.90 -14.25 9.04
CA ASP A 178 14.51 -15.00 7.94
C ASP A 178 13.56 -15.17 6.76
N ALA A 179 12.26 -15.35 7.03
CA ALA A 179 11.25 -15.40 5.97
C ALA A 179 11.13 -14.04 5.26
N CYS A 180 11.20 -12.93 6.01
CA CYS A 180 11.20 -11.59 5.44
C CYS A 180 12.43 -11.35 4.57
N LYS A 181 13.62 -11.71 5.07
CA LYS A 181 14.88 -11.63 4.31
C LYS A 181 14.81 -12.45 3.01
N ARG A 182 14.28 -13.67 3.05
CA ARG A 182 14.14 -14.51 1.84
C ARG A 182 13.18 -13.92 0.80
N LYS A 183 12.04 -13.38 1.25
CA LYS A 183 10.99 -12.86 0.36
C LYS A 183 11.29 -11.47 -0.17
N TYR A 184 11.70 -10.56 0.71
CA TYR A 184 11.81 -9.12 0.44
C TYR A 184 13.26 -8.63 0.33
N GLY A 185 14.25 -9.46 0.69
CA GLY A 185 15.68 -9.10 0.63
C GLY A 185 16.17 -8.22 1.79
N GLY A 186 15.27 -7.72 2.64
CA GLY A 186 15.59 -6.91 3.83
C GLY A 186 15.15 -7.56 5.14
N ILE A 187 15.74 -7.11 6.24
CA ILE A 187 15.44 -7.58 7.60
C ILE A 187 14.56 -6.55 8.31
N PRO A 188 13.42 -6.92 8.88
CA PRO A 188 12.57 -6.03 9.66
C PRO A 188 13.08 -5.88 11.10
N VAL A 189 12.73 -4.78 11.75
CA VAL A 189 12.92 -4.59 13.19
C VAL A 189 11.56 -4.31 13.82
N ARG A 190 11.27 -4.96 14.95
CA ARG A 190 10.04 -4.72 15.72
C ARG A 190 10.12 -3.38 16.42
N THR A 191 9.21 -2.47 16.06
CA THR A 191 9.10 -1.09 16.57
C THR A 191 7.65 -0.62 16.51
N GLU A 192 7.34 0.49 17.17
CA GLU A 192 6.05 1.18 17.17
C GLU A 192 5.64 1.68 15.77
N TYR A 193 6.64 1.91 14.89
CA TYR A 193 6.48 2.26 13.49
C TYR A 193 6.73 1.09 12.52
N GLY A 194 6.48 -0.15 12.98
CA GLY A 194 6.67 -1.37 12.19
C GLY A 194 5.91 -1.39 10.86
N ASN A 195 4.72 -0.77 10.80
CA ASN A 195 3.94 -0.62 9.57
C ASN A 195 4.72 0.13 8.47
N GLU A 196 5.44 1.19 8.84
CA GLU A 196 6.25 1.93 7.88
C GLU A 196 7.49 1.13 7.46
N ILE A 197 8.14 0.42 8.38
CA ILE A 197 9.26 -0.49 8.04
C ILE A 197 8.80 -1.55 7.03
N ALA A 198 7.63 -2.15 7.27
CA ALA A 198 7.03 -3.15 6.38
C ALA A 198 6.83 -2.61 4.96
N ILE A 199 6.19 -1.45 4.82
CA ILE A 199 5.99 -0.79 3.51
C ILE A 199 7.32 -0.48 2.84
N ARG A 200 8.29 0.04 3.58
CA ARG A 200 9.62 0.34 3.03
C ARG A 200 10.36 -0.91 2.58
N LEU A 201 10.15 -2.07 3.22
CA LEU A 201 10.69 -3.35 2.76
C LEU A 201 10.05 -3.81 1.45
N ILE A 202 8.73 -3.67 1.32
CA ILE A 202 8.01 -3.96 0.06
C ILE A 202 8.56 -3.08 -1.06
N LEU A 203 8.63 -1.75 -0.84
CA LEU A 203 9.16 -0.79 -1.81
C LEU A 203 10.64 -1.03 -2.13
N GLY A 204 11.46 -1.38 -1.13
CA GLY A 204 12.87 -1.68 -1.32
C GLY A 204 13.10 -2.95 -2.15
N CYS A 205 12.28 -3.98 -1.93
CA CYS A 205 12.25 -5.18 -2.74
C CYS A 205 11.85 -4.85 -4.19
N LEU A 206 10.75 -4.11 -4.37
CA LEU A 206 10.27 -3.70 -5.68
C LEU A 206 11.31 -2.89 -6.46
N ARG A 207 11.97 -1.92 -5.81
CA ARG A 207 13.08 -1.16 -6.39
C ARG A 207 14.22 -2.09 -6.80
N SER A 208 14.61 -3.02 -5.93
CA SER A 208 15.71 -3.96 -6.22
C SER A 208 15.41 -4.83 -7.44
N VAL A 209 14.16 -5.30 -7.59
CA VAL A 209 13.72 -6.02 -8.79
C VAL A 209 13.76 -5.09 -10.02
N GLY A 210 13.17 -3.90 -9.93
CA GLY A 210 13.15 -2.92 -11.02
C GLY A 210 14.55 -2.55 -11.51
N ALA A 211 15.49 -2.32 -10.60
CA ALA A 211 16.88 -1.99 -10.94
C ALA A 211 17.55 -3.09 -11.79
N ARG A 212 17.32 -4.38 -11.48
CA ARG A 212 17.83 -5.50 -12.30
C ARG A 212 17.25 -5.53 -13.72
N LEU A 213 16.09 -4.90 -13.91
CA LEU A 213 15.40 -4.79 -15.19
C LEU A 213 15.74 -3.50 -15.94
N GLY A 214 16.57 -2.62 -15.38
CA GLY A 214 16.81 -1.29 -15.93
C GLY A 214 15.58 -0.39 -15.87
N VAL A 215 14.73 -0.57 -14.85
CA VAL A 215 13.47 0.15 -14.65
C VAL A 215 13.48 0.89 -13.31
N THR A 216 13.03 2.14 -13.32
CA THR A 216 12.85 2.95 -12.11
C THR A 216 11.44 2.77 -11.56
N THR A 217 11.34 2.52 -10.26
CA THR A 217 10.06 2.46 -9.52
C THR A 217 9.96 3.68 -8.59
N ILE A 218 8.90 4.47 -8.71
CA ILE A 218 8.70 5.68 -7.90
C ILE A 218 7.43 5.51 -7.06
N PRO A 219 7.52 5.44 -5.72
CA PRO A 219 6.34 5.43 -4.86
C PRO A 219 5.49 6.68 -5.07
N LEU A 220 4.18 6.49 -5.28
CA LEU A 220 3.21 7.58 -5.41
C LEU A 220 2.35 7.68 -4.15
N PHE A 221 1.89 6.53 -3.66
CA PHE A 221 1.00 6.44 -2.52
C PHE A 221 1.16 5.07 -1.88
N VAL A 222 1.00 5.03 -0.56
CA VAL A 222 0.98 3.78 0.21
C VAL A 222 -0.17 3.85 1.20
N GLU A 223 -0.70 2.69 1.54
CA GLU A 223 -1.72 2.57 2.57
C GLU A 223 -1.38 1.38 3.47
N SER A 224 -1.80 1.51 4.73
CA SER A 224 -1.76 0.41 5.69
C SER A 224 -3.10 0.33 6.40
N ASP A 225 -3.58 -0.89 6.57
CA ASP A 225 -4.65 -1.26 7.50
C ASP A 225 -4.20 -2.46 8.34
N MET A 226 -4.97 -2.84 9.37
CA MET A 226 -4.70 -4.00 10.21
C MET A 226 -4.55 -5.32 9.42
N HIS A 227 -5.06 -5.37 8.19
CA HIS A 227 -5.13 -6.60 7.38
C HIS A 227 -4.23 -6.62 6.14
N TYR A 228 -3.61 -5.50 5.76
CA TYR A 228 -2.78 -5.44 4.56
C TYR A 228 -1.86 -4.20 4.52
N TYR A 229 -0.84 -4.27 3.67
CA TYR A 229 -0.09 -3.13 3.19
C TYR A 229 -0.33 -2.97 1.69
N ARG A 230 -0.55 -1.73 1.24
CA ARG A 230 -0.77 -1.41 -0.17
C ARG A 230 0.26 -0.41 -0.66
N THR A 231 0.80 -0.63 -1.85
CA THR A 231 1.75 0.28 -2.49
C THR A 231 1.29 0.59 -3.91
N PHE A 232 1.37 1.85 -4.30
CA PHE A 232 1.15 2.31 -5.66
C PHE A 232 2.43 2.97 -6.15
N VAL A 233 3.05 2.41 -7.18
CA VAL A 233 4.29 2.94 -7.74
C VAL A 233 4.13 3.28 -9.22
N LYS A 234 4.79 4.35 -9.65
CA LYS A 234 4.97 4.67 -11.07
C LYS A 234 6.15 3.89 -11.63
N ILE A 235 5.96 3.28 -12.79
CA ILE A 235 6.99 2.54 -13.51
C ILE A 235 7.57 3.40 -14.62
N LEU A 236 8.87 3.68 -14.58
CA LEU A 236 9.57 4.34 -15.68
C LEU A 236 10.56 3.37 -16.30
N ASN A 237 10.35 3.01 -17.56
CA ASN A 237 11.25 2.14 -18.35
C ASN A 237 12.57 2.85 -18.72
N ARG A 238 13.33 3.22 -17.69
CA ARG A 238 14.68 3.78 -17.75
C ARG A 238 15.44 3.40 -16.47
N PRO A 239 16.77 3.26 -16.53
CA PRO A 239 17.57 2.89 -15.36
C PRO A 239 17.38 3.86 -14.19
N ASP A 240 17.27 3.31 -12.98
CA ASP A 240 17.26 4.10 -11.74
C ASP A 240 18.68 4.61 -11.46
N GLN A 241 18.80 5.93 -11.24
CA GLN A 241 20.07 6.59 -10.93
C GLN A 241 20.17 7.03 -9.47
N GLN A 242 19.10 6.86 -8.68
CA GLN A 242 19.06 7.34 -7.30
C GLN A 242 19.46 6.25 -6.31
N ASN A 243 20.12 6.66 -5.22
CA ASN A 243 20.45 5.78 -4.12
C ASN A 243 19.34 5.82 -3.05
N ASN A 244 18.24 5.12 -3.32
CA ASN A 244 17.05 5.09 -2.47
C ASN A 244 16.90 3.79 -1.66
N LEU A 245 17.94 2.96 -1.58
CA LEU A 245 18.03 1.83 -0.66
C LEU A 245 18.96 2.14 0.49
N GLY A 246 18.52 1.81 1.69
CA GLY A 246 19.32 1.97 2.90
C GLY A 246 18.65 1.29 4.07
N TYR A 247 18.86 1.84 5.25
CA TYR A 247 18.48 1.25 6.52
C TYR A 247 17.76 2.25 7.42
N ILE A 248 16.86 1.75 8.25
CA ILE A 248 16.39 2.47 9.43
C ILE A 248 17.16 1.94 10.63
N ILE A 249 17.95 2.82 11.25
CA ILE A 249 18.69 2.53 12.48
C ILE A 249 17.79 2.86 13.66
N HIS A 250 17.61 1.93 14.58
CA HIS A 250 16.75 2.07 15.75
C HIS A 250 17.45 1.64 17.04
N CYS A 251 17.54 2.54 18.00
CA CYS A 251 18.05 2.24 19.33
C CYS A 251 16.90 1.88 20.27
N LYS A 252 16.80 0.60 20.66
CA LYS A 252 15.77 0.14 21.62
C LYS A 252 15.92 0.75 23.01
N ASN A 253 17.13 1.15 23.40
CA ASN A 253 17.38 1.73 24.71
C ASN A 253 16.77 3.13 24.84
N CYS A 254 17.15 4.07 23.98
CA CYS A 254 16.68 5.45 24.08
C CYS A 254 15.45 5.74 23.20
N GLY A 255 15.20 4.96 22.15
CA GLY A 255 14.15 5.24 21.15
C GLY A 255 14.63 6.06 19.96
N HIS A 256 15.91 6.47 19.94
CA HIS A 256 16.48 7.20 18.81
C HIS A 256 16.40 6.40 17.52
N ARG A 257 16.13 7.10 16.42
CA ARG A 257 16.01 6.50 15.11
C ARG A 257 16.42 7.46 14.00
N LYS A 258 16.97 6.91 12.94
CA LYS A 258 17.36 7.66 11.73
C LYS A 258 17.38 6.76 10.50
N ILE A 259 17.32 7.40 9.33
CA ILE A 259 17.66 6.78 8.06
C ILE A 259 19.18 6.83 7.86
N SER A 260 19.76 5.78 7.31
CA SER A 260 21.16 5.73 6.87
C SER A 260 21.27 4.96 5.56
N LEU A 261 22.26 5.27 4.73
CA LEU A 261 22.56 4.49 3.53
C LEU A 261 23.35 3.23 3.86
N GLU A 262 24.04 3.23 5.01
CA GLU A 262 24.84 2.12 5.49
C GLU A 262 24.19 1.50 6.73
N SER A 263 24.52 0.23 7.00
CA SER A 263 24.06 -0.41 8.22
C SER A 263 24.91 0.07 9.40
N GLU A 264 24.24 0.52 10.46
CA GLU A 264 24.87 0.95 11.70
C GLU A 264 24.34 0.13 12.88
N HIS A 265 25.22 -0.18 13.84
CA HIS A 265 24.88 -0.99 15.02
C HIS A 265 25.14 -0.25 16.34
N THR A 266 25.45 1.03 16.28
CA THR A 266 25.72 1.89 17.44
C THR A 266 24.85 3.13 17.38
N CYS A 267 24.14 3.41 18.47
CA CYS A 267 23.30 4.59 18.58
C CYS A 267 24.15 5.86 18.73
N GLU A 268 23.90 6.87 17.91
CA GLU A 268 24.65 8.13 17.99
C GLU A 268 24.36 8.95 19.26
N LEU A 269 23.17 8.80 19.87
CA LEU A 269 22.76 9.58 21.05
C LEU A 269 23.18 8.98 22.40
N CYS A 270 23.19 7.66 22.54
CA CYS A 270 23.51 6.98 23.80
C CYS A 270 24.67 5.98 23.68
N LYS A 271 25.27 5.83 22.50
CA LYS A 271 26.42 4.96 22.20
C LYS A 271 26.22 3.46 22.49
N LEU A 272 25.00 3.04 22.82
CA LEU A 272 24.62 1.63 22.99
C LEU A 272 24.22 0.98 21.67
N LYS A 273 24.06 -0.34 21.68
CA LYS A 273 23.66 -1.14 20.53
C LYS A 273 22.37 -0.62 19.88
N ALA A 274 22.39 -0.49 18.56
CA ALA A 274 21.25 -0.18 17.71
C ALA A 274 20.94 -1.37 16.79
N ASN A 275 19.68 -1.52 16.43
CA ASN A 275 19.21 -2.43 15.40
C ASN A 275 19.16 -1.70 14.05
N SER A 276 19.32 -2.44 12.96
CA SER A 276 19.27 -1.93 11.60
C SER A 276 18.20 -2.69 10.81
N ALA A 277 17.13 -2.01 10.41
CA ALA A 277 16.12 -2.56 9.51
C ALA A 277 16.51 -2.26 8.06
N GLY A 278 16.51 -3.26 7.17
CA GLY A 278 16.83 -3.09 5.76
C GLY A 278 17.69 -4.22 5.16
N PRO A 279 18.20 -4.05 3.93
CA PRO A 279 17.99 -2.87 3.08
C PRO A 279 16.50 -2.68 2.73
N LEU A 280 16.05 -1.43 2.72
CA LEU A 280 14.68 -1.01 2.49
C LEU A 280 14.64 0.34 1.77
N TRP A 281 13.47 0.77 1.31
CA TRP A 281 13.28 2.07 0.69
C TRP A 281 13.44 3.22 1.71
N VAL A 282 14.36 4.13 1.46
CA VAL A 282 14.64 5.27 2.35
C VAL A 282 14.10 6.61 1.83
N GLY A 283 13.61 6.67 0.59
CA GLY A 283 13.01 7.87 0.00
C GLY A 283 11.59 8.18 0.51
N LYS A 284 10.94 9.15 -0.15
CA LYS A 284 9.53 9.48 0.07
C LYS A 284 8.63 8.31 -0.31
N ILE A 285 7.54 8.13 0.44
CA ILE A 285 6.52 7.08 0.22
C ILE A 285 5.16 7.67 -0.20
N PHE A 286 5.07 8.99 -0.23
CA PHE A 286 3.91 9.79 -0.57
C PHE A 286 4.35 10.84 -1.58
N ASP A 287 3.69 10.87 -2.73
CA ASP A 287 3.81 11.94 -3.70
C ASP A 287 2.70 12.96 -3.43
N LYS A 288 3.11 14.18 -3.03
CA LYS A 288 2.19 15.22 -2.58
C LYS A 288 1.17 15.60 -3.65
N GLU A 289 1.63 15.77 -4.89
CA GLU A 289 0.77 16.14 -6.02
C GLU A 289 -0.23 15.02 -6.34
N PHE A 290 0.23 13.77 -6.33
CA PHE A 290 -0.64 12.62 -6.54
C PHE A 290 -1.72 12.51 -5.47
N ILE A 291 -1.39 12.72 -4.19
CA ILE A 291 -2.39 12.72 -3.11
C ILE A 291 -3.39 13.87 -3.25
N GLN A 292 -2.96 15.05 -3.69
CA GLN A 292 -3.87 16.16 -3.98
C GLN A 292 -4.82 15.78 -5.12
N ASN A 293 -4.32 15.16 -6.19
CA ASN A 293 -5.15 14.66 -7.28
C ASN A 293 -6.13 13.58 -6.81
N MET A 294 -5.72 12.69 -5.90
CA MET A 294 -6.63 11.71 -5.26
C MET A 294 -7.77 12.39 -4.48
N LEU A 295 -7.47 13.43 -3.70
CA LEU A 295 -8.49 14.19 -2.99
C LEU A 295 -9.46 14.91 -3.95
N PHE A 296 -8.97 15.43 -5.08
CA PHE A 296 -9.81 16.08 -6.09
C PHE A 296 -10.76 15.13 -6.81
N GLU A 297 -10.46 13.82 -6.86
CA GLU A 297 -11.34 12.83 -7.48
C GLU A 297 -12.43 12.28 -6.56
N ILE A 298 -12.28 12.39 -5.23
CA ILE A 298 -13.27 11.88 -4.26
C ILE A 298 -14.70 12.34 -4.55
N PRO A 299 -14.98 13.63 -4.84
CA PRO A 299 -16.35 14.09 -5.11
C PRO A 299 -17.02 13.41 -6.32
N ASN A 300 -16.22 12.84 -7.25
CA ASN A 300 -16.72 12.17 -8.45
C ASN A 300 -17.01 10.67 -8.22
N LEU A 301 -16.62 10.13 -7.06
CA LEU A 301 -16.62 8.69 -6.76
C LEU A 301 -17.57 8.36 -5.59
N GLU A 302 -18.07 7.12 -5.58
CA GLU A 302 -18.87 6.61 -4.47
C GLU A 302 -17.98 5.76 -3.55
N ILE A 303 -17.36 6.40 -2.56
CA ILE A 303 -16.35 5.82 -1.69
C ILE A 303 -16.64 6.06 -0.20
N ASP A 304 -16.01 5.28 0.67
CA ASP A 304 -16.11 5.47 2.12
C ASP A 304 -15.46 6.79 2.55
N LYS A 305 -16.18 7.60 3.36
CA LYS A 305 -15.71 8.90 3.87
C LYS A 305 -14.40 8.83 4.66
N ASN A 306 -14.03 7.66 5.17
CA ASN A 306 -12.74 7.47 5.84
C ASN A 306 -11.55 7.58 4.88
N CYS A 307 -11.74 7.34 3.58
CA CYS A 307 -10.68 7.53 2.59
C CYS A 307 -10.20 8.99 2.57
N GLU A 308 -11.12 9.95 2.55
CA GLU A 308 -10.80 11.37 2.56
C GLU A 308 -10.01 11.76 3.82
N LYS A 309 -10.47 11.31 5.00
CA LYS A 309 -9.78 11.56 6.28
C LYS A 309 -8.35 11.03 6.26
N THR A 310 -8.15 9.81 5.74
CA THR A 310 -6.82 9.21 5.65
C THR A 310 -5.94 9.95 4.64
N LEU A 311 -6.47 10.31 3.46
CA LEU A 311 -5.70 11.07 2.46
C LEU A 311 -5.31 12.46 2.94
N CYS A 312 -6.17 13.14 3.72
CA CYS A 312 -5.80 14.40 4.37
C CYS A 312 -4.62 14.22 5.32
N LYS A 313 -4.55 13.11 6.08
CA LYS A 313 -3.36 12.79 6.90
C LYS A 313 -2.14 12.50 6.02
N CYS A 314 -2.30 11.72 4.95
CA CYS A 314 -1.22 11.43 4.00
C CYS A 314 -0.67 12.71 3.36
N LEU A 315 -1.54 13.68 3.04
CA LEU A 315 -1.14 14.97 2.48
C LEU A 315 -0.28 15.77 3.47
N LEU A 316 -0.70 15.85 4.73
CA LEU A 316 0.05 16.52 5.80
C LEU A 316 1.41 15.86 6.06
N GLU A 317 1.48 14.54 5.94
CA GLU A 317 2.71 13.78 6.25
C GLU A 317 3.64 13.60 5.04
N SER A 318 3.21 13.99 3.83
CA SER A 318 3.92 13.75 2.56
C SER A 318 5.35 14.31 2.50
N GLU A 319 5.58 15.42 3.20
CA GLU A 319 6.88 16.12 3.27
C GLU A 319 7.58 15.92 4.62
N MET A 320 7.07 15.03 5.47
CA MET A 320 7.67 14.77 6.78
C MET A 320 8.80 13.75 6.70
N PRO A 321 9.70 13.74 7.71
CA PRO A 321 10.74 12.73 7.82
C PRO A 321 10.18 11.30 7.91
N ALA A 322 11.04 10.34 7.54
CA ALA A 322 10.74 8.92 7.68
C ALA A 322 10.53 8.54 9.15
N THR A 323 9.75 7.49 9.38
CA THR A 323 9.28 7.00 10.68
C THR A 323 8.36 7.99 11.42
N TYR A 324 7.71 7.50 12.47
CA TYR A 324 6.85 8.30 13.34
C TYR A 324 7.04 7.87 14.79
N PHE A 325 6.69 8.73 15.74
CA PHE A 325 6.57 8.45 17.18
C PHE A 325 5.10 8.33 17.54
N THR A 326 4.77 7.67 18.64
CA THR A 326 3.43 7.73 19.23
C THR A 326 3.47 8.51 20.54
N VAL A 327 2.39 9.23 20.88
CA VAL A 327 2.33 9.91 22.19
C VAL A 327 2.46 8.92 23.34
N ASP A 328 1.98 7.69 23.17
CA ASP A 328 2.09 6.61 24.15
C ASP A 328 3.55 6.14 24.36
N GLU A 329 4.34 6.03 23.27
CA GLU A 329 5.78 5.72 23.32
C GLU A 329 6.52 6.76 24.16
N ILE A 330 6.25 8.04 23.90
CA ILE A 330 6.91 9.15 24.59
C ILE A 330 6.48 9.24 26.06
N ALA A 331 5.18 9.12 26.32
CA ALA A 331 4.61 9.14 27.66
C ALA A 331 5.19 8.03 28.56
N SER A 332 5.30 6.81 28.02
CA SER A 332 5.93 5.67 28.70
C SER A 332 7.38 5.98 29.09
N LYS A 333 8.16 6.57 28.17
CA LYS A 333 9.55 6.98 28.44
C LYS A 333 9.68 8.07 29.49
N MET A 334 8.73 9.00 29.52
CA MET A 334 8.67 10.08 30.51
C MET A 334 8.09 9.64 31.86
N LYS A 335 7.48 8.44 31.93
CA LYS A 335 6.69 7.96 33.08
C LYS A 335 5.56 8.93 33.45
N ALA A 336 4.86 9.43 32.44
CA ALA A 336 3.81 10.42 32.61
C ALA A 336 2.62 10.15 31.68
N SER A 337 1.52 10.89 31.85
CA SER A 337 0.34 10.74 30.99
C SER A 337 0.58 11.27 29.58
N PRO A 338 0.07 10.60 28.53
CA PRO A 338 0.25 11.06 27.16
C PRO A 338 -0.49 12.39 26.93
N PRO A 339 0.16 13.39 26.32
CA PRO A 339 -0.54 14.58 25.88
C PRO A 339 -1.51 14.24 24.74
N LYS A 340 -2.52 15.09 24.52
CA LYS A 340 -3.33 15.03 23.30
C LYS A 340 -2.43 15.18 22.07
N LEU A 341 -2.71 14.42 21.00
CA LEU A 341 -1.90 14.40 19.79
C LEU A 341 -1.76 15.79 19.16
N GLU A 342 -2.84 16.57 19.15
CA GLU A 342 -2.86 17.93 18.62
C GLU A 342 -1.93 18.85 19.42
N ASN A 343 -1.91 18.70 20.75
CA ASN A 343 -1.03 19.46 21.64
C ASN A 343 0.43 19.07 21.43
N ALA A 344 0.72 17.77 21.30
CA ALA A 344 2.05 17.27 20.98
C ALA A 344 2.60 17.89 19.70
N ILE A 345 1.81 17.87 18.61
CA ILE A 345 2.19 18.43 17.31
C ILE A 345 2.37 19.96 17.40
N SER A 346 1.39 20.67 17.98
CA SER A 346 1.44 22.13 18.10
C SER A 346 2.65 22.60 18.90
N ASN A 347 3.01 21.91 19.97
CA ASN A 347 4.15 22.29 20.80
C ASN A 347 5.50 22.00 20.12
N LEU A 348 5.61 20.93 19.34
CA LEU A 348 6.79 20.71 18.50
C LEU A 348 6.95 21.84 17.46
N GLN A 349 5.85 22.24 16.81
CA GLN A 349 5.83 23.34 15.84
C GLN A 349 6.23 24.69 16.48
N LYS A 350 5.72 24.99 17.68
CA LYS A 350 6.12 26.19 18.46
C LYS A 350 7.61 26.19 18.83
N ASN A 351 8.24 25.03 18.89
CA ASN A 351 9.68 24.86 19.14
C ASN A 351 10.48 24.71 17.83
N ASN A 352 9.96 25.19 16.70
CA ASN A 352 10.61 25.21 15.37
C ASN A 352 10.91 23.83 14.77
N PHE A 353 10.24 22.77 15.23
CA PHE A 353 10.28 21.47 14.57
C PHE A 353 9.15 21.34 13.55
N VAL A 354 9.41 20.64 12.44
CA VAL A 354 8.31 20.20 11.58
C VAL A 354 7.60 19.05 12.27
N SER A 355 6.26 19.05 12.24
CA SER A 355 5.48 17.96 12.83
C SER A 355 4.11 17.85 12.19
N SER A 356 3.63 16.63 12.02
CA SER A 356 2.29 16.32 11.53
C SER A 356 1.78 15.01 12.13
N VAL A 357 0.47 14.77 12.00
CA VAL A 357 -0.11 13.43 12.18
C VAL A 357 0.45 12.45 11.15
N THR A 358 0.29 11.14 11.39
CA THR A 358 0.55 10.08 10.41
C THR A 358 -0.72 9.27 10.12
N SER A 359 -0.86 8.78 8.89
CA SER A 359 -1.90 7.82 8.50
C SER A 359 -1.67 6.43 9.10
N PHE A 360 -0.46 6.08 9.52
CA PHE A 360 -0.11 4.73 9.98
C PHE A 360 -0.54 4.39 11.41
N ASN A 361 -0.80 5.40 12.24
CA ASN A 361 -1.13 5.19 13.64
C ASN A 361 -2.03 6.32 14.19
N PRO A 362 -3.13 5.99 14.89
CA PRO A 362 -4.05 6.99 15.44
C PRO A 362 -3.43 7.96 16.45
N THR A 363 -2.42 7.54 17.21
CA THR A 363 -1.71 8.34 18.21
C THR A 363 -0.32 8.78 17.72
N GLY A 364 -0.04 8.57 16.43
CA GLY A 364 1.25 8.80 15.81
C GLY A 364 1.45 10.21 15.27
N PHE A 365 2.68 10.70 15.37
CA PHE A 365 3.14 11.94 14.75
C PHE A 365 4.54 11.78 14.14
N ARG A 366 4.80 12.49 13.05
CA ARG A 366 6.13 12.61 12.45
C ARG A 366 6.78 13.90 12.89
N THR A 367 8.10 13.91 13.02
CA THR A 367 8.85 15.14 13.29
C THR A 367 10.32 14.96 12.91
N ASN A 368 11.03 16.08 12.70
CA ASN A 368 12.49 16.09 12.57
C ASN A 368 13.22 16.17 13.93
N ALA A 369 12.49 16.34 15.04
CA ALA A 369 13.06 16.29 16.38
C ALA A 369 13.56 14.87 16.72
N ASN A 370 14.73 14.79 17.36
CA ASN A 370 15.19 13.54 17.94
C ASN A 370 14.50 13.24 19.29
N ILE A 371 14.65 12.01 19.78
CA ILE A 371 13.93 11.57 20.99
C ILE A 371 14.21 12.42 22.24
N LYS A 372 15.42 12.97 22.41
CA LYS A 372 15.75 13.84 23.55
C LYS A 372 15.03 15.19 23.44
N GLU A 373 14.97 15.74 22.23
CA GLU A 373 14.27 16.99 21.95
C GLU A 373 12.77 16.85 22.16
N ILE A 374 12.16 15.76 21.68
CA ILE A 374 10.74 15.45 21.89
C ILE A 374 10.42 15.39 23.38
N ILE A 375 11.21 14.64 24.16
CA ILE A 375 11.02 14.53 25.62
C ILE A 375 11.12 15.91 26.28
N LYS A 376 12.11 16.71 25.91
CA LYS A 376 12.29 18.08 26.47
C LYS A 376 11.09 18.97 26.18
N VAL A 377 10.58 18.95 24.94
CA VAL A 377 9.39 19.72 24.55
C VAL A 377 8.17 19.24 25.33
N PHE A 378 8.02 17.93 25.53
CA PHE A 378 6.83 17.38 26.20
C PHE A 378 6.86 17.58 27.71
N GLN A 379 8.03 17.56 28.34
CA GLN A 379 8.19 17.86 29.76
C GLN A 379 7.89 19.31 30.11
N ALA A 380 8.13 20.26 29.18
CA ALA A 380 7.78 21.66 29.39
C ALA A 380 6.27 21.95 29.36
N ILE A 381 5.43 20.95 29.02
CA ILE A 381 3.97 21.05 28.93
C ILE A 381 3.29 20.55 30.23
N GLN A 382 3.99 19.69 31.00
CA GLN A 382 3.53 19.14 32.27
C GLN A 382 3.91 20.08 33.41
#